data_AF-A0A383CPC6-F1
#
_entry.id   AF-A0A383CPC6-F1
#
_cell.length_a   1.000
_cell.length_b   1.000
_cell.length_c   1.000
_cell.angle_alpha   90.00
_cell.angle_beta   90.00
_cell.angle_gamma   90.00
#
_symmetry.space_group_name_H-M   'P 1'
#
loop_
_entity.id
_entity.type
_entity.pdbx_description
1 polymer ?
#
loop_
_entity_poly.entity_id
_entity_poly.type
_entity_poly.pdbx_seq_one_letter_code
_entity_poly.pdbx_strand_id
1 'polypeptide(L)' 'VSSSKGITLGELAKRLNAKLNGDPKKLVERVNTLSAACSNDISFLSRKEFLK' A
#
# COMPACT_ATOMS: atom_id res chain seq x y z
N VAL A 1 3.13 7.68 24.10
CA VAL A 1 2.88 6.38 23.43
C VAL A 1 2.74 6.63 21.94
N SER A 2 3.74 6.28 21.13
CA SER A 2 3.70 6.53 19.69
C SER A 2 2.75 5.52 19.06
N SER A 3 1.55 5.96 18.70
CA SER A 3 0.57 5.11 18.00
C SER A 3 1.09 4.93 16.58
N SER A 4 1.59 3.73 16.26
CA SER A 4 1.99 3.36 14.90
C SER A 4 0.76 3.44 13.99
N LYS A 5 0.53 4.61 13.39
CA LYS A 5 -0.63 5.00 12.56
C LYS A 5 -0.67 4.27 11.20
N GLY A 6 -0.21 3.03 11.14
CA GLY A 6 -0.29 2.20 9.94
C GLY A 6 -1.64 1.49 9.82
N ILE A 7 -1.99 1.10 8.60
CA ILE A 7 -3.13 0.23 8.28
C ILE A 7 -2.58 -1.08 7.70
N THR A 8 -3.24 -2.21 7.94
CA THR A 8 -2.83 -3.47 7.29
C THR A 8 -3.29 -3.48 5.84
N LEU A 9 -2.53 -4.18 4.98
CA LEU A 9 -2.85 -4.31 3.56
C LEU A 9 -4.23 -4.95 3.34
N GLY A 10 -4.64 -5.88 4.22
CA GLY A 10 -5.97 -6.48 4.19
C GLY A 10 -7.10 -5.51 4.54
N GLU A 11 -6.90 -4.65 5.54
CA GLU A 11 -7.89 -3.63 5.90
C GLU A 11 -8.00 -2.57 4.80
N LEU A 12 -6.88 -2.18 4.19
CA LEU A 12 -6.88 -1.26 3.06
C LEU A 12 -7.64 -1.84 1.85
N ALA A 13 -7.37 -3.10 1.50
CA ALA A 13 -8.07 -3.78 0.41
C ALA A 13 -9.58 -3.87 0.66
N LYS A 14 -10.00 -4.18 1.89
CA LYS A 14 -11.41 -4.23 2.29
C LYS A 14 -12.12 -2.89 2.10
N ARG A 15 -11.48 -1.78 2.52
CA ARG A 15 -12.05 -0.42 2.37
C ARG A 15 -12.20 0.01 0.91
N LEU A 16 -11.30 -0.43 0.05
CA LEU A 16 -11.33 -0.14 -1.38
C LEU A 16 -12.17 -1.14 -2.19
N ASN A 17 -12.75 -2.15 -1.54
CA ASN A 17 -13.37 -3.30 -2.19
C ASN A 17 -12.46 -3.93 -3.27
N ALA A 18 -11.16 -3.99 -2.96
CA ALA A 18 -10.13 -4.47 -3.85
C ALA A 18 -9.80 -5.94 -3.57
N LYS A 19 -9.44 -6.68 -4.62
CA LYS A 19 -8.86 -8.02 -4.46
C LYS A 19 -7.44 -7.89 -3.92
N LEU A 20 -7.19 -8.46 -2.74
CA LEU A 20 -5.85 -8.55 -2.18
C LEU A 20 -5.09 -9.77 -2.77
N ASN A 21 -3.91 -9.53 -3.31
CA ASN A 21 -2.94 -10.58 -3.63
C ASN A 21 -1.65 -10.31 -2.84
N GLY A 22 -1.31 -11.16 -1.87
CA GLY A 22 -0.14 -10.98 -0.98
C GLY A 22 -0.48 -11.18 0.49
N ASP A 23 0.37 -10.68 1.39
CA ASP A 23 0.20 -10.81 2.84
C ASP A 23 -0.79 -9.76 3.40
N PRO A 24 -1.96 -10.16 3.93
CA PRO A 24 -2.94 -9.24 4.53
C PRO A 24 -2.44 -8.57 5.82
N LYS A 25 -1.45 -9.14 6.50
CA LYS A 25 -0.91 -8.60 7.76
C LYS A 25 0.19 -7.58 7.54
N LYS A 26 0.67 -7.41 6.30
CA LYS A 26 1.68 -6.41 5.99
C LYS A 26 1.19 -5.01 6.40
N LEU A 27 2.03 -4.29 7.15
CA LEU A 27 1.75 -2.93 7.57
C LEU A 27 2.04 -1.96 6.42
N VAL A 28 1.10 -1.03 6.22
CA VAL A 28 1.24 0.12 5.32
C VAL A 28 1.23 1.38 6.17
N GLU A 29 2.29 2.16 6.08
CA GLU A 29 2.46 3.37 6.89
C GLU A 29 2.11 4.63 6.12
N ARG A 30 2.38 4.68 4.80
CA ARG A 30 2.18 5.87 3.97
C ARG A 30 1.78 5.50 2.55
N VAL A 31 1.22 6.47 1.84
CA VAL A 31 1.01 6.41 0.39
C VAL A 31 2.11 7.22 -0.28
N ASN A 32 2.79 6.66 -1.27
CA ASN A 32 3.89 7.33 -1.96
C ASN A 32 3.95 6.95 -3.44
N THR A 33 4.65 7.75 -4.26
CA THR A 33 4.84 7.46 -5.69
C THR A 33 5.80 6.28 -5.91
N LEU A 34 5.71 5.62 -7.07
CA LEU A 34 6.60 4.48 -7.40
C LEU A 34 8.09 4.84 -7.26
N SER A 35 8.47 6.08 -7.57
CA SER A 35 9.86 6.54 -7.52
C SER A 35 10.38 6.84 -6.11
N ALA A 36 9.49 7.08 -5.15
CA ALA A 36 9.84 7.53 -3.80
C ALA A 36 9.42 6.55 -2.70
N ALA A 37 8.71 5.48 -3.05
CA ALA A 37 8.19 4.51 -2.09
C ALA A 37 9.27 3.61 -1.49
N CYS A 38 9.13 3.39 -0.18
CA CYS A 38 9.93 2.43 0.59
C CYS A 38 9.11 1.17 0.95
N SER A 39 9.74 0.22 1.65
CA SER A 39 9.17 -1.12 1.94
C SER A 39 7.79 -1.13 2.64
N ASN A 40 7.48 -0.08 3.42
CA ASN A 40 6.22 0.07 4.16
C ASN A 40 5.26 1.08 3.52
N ASP A 41 5.60 1.63 2.37
CA ASP A 41 4.73 2.53 1.61
C ASP A 41 3.87 1.71 0.63
N ILE A 42 2.68 2.23 0.32
CA ILE A 42 1.89 1.76 -0.81
C ILE A 42 1.97 2.76 -1.96
N SER A 43 2.18 2.23 -3.17
CA SER A 43 2.13 3.00 -4.41
C SER A 43 1.01 2.53 -5.29
N PHE A 44 0.61 3.39 -6.22
CA PHE A 44 -0.35 3.08 -7.25
C PHE A 44 0.28 3.29 -8.62
N LEU A 45 -0.22 2.52 -9.58
CA LEU A 45 0.17 2.60 -10.97
C LEU A 45 -1.11 2.75 -11.79
N SER A 46 -1.30 3.94 -12.37
CA SER A 46 -2.49 4.24 -13.18
C SER A 46 -2.20 4.21 -14.69
N ARG A 47 -0.95 4.48 -15.09
CA ARG A 47 -0.55 4.53 -16.51
C ARG A 47 0.37 3.36 -16.86
N LYS A 48 0.08 2.65 -17.95
CA LYS A 48 0.87 1.49 -18.39
C LYS A 48 2.32 1.84 -18.78
N GLU A 49 2.61 3.11 -19.07
CA GLU A 49 3.95 3.58 -19.47
C GLU A 49 5.05 3.35 -18.41
N PHE A 50 4.67 3.15 -17.14
CA PHE A 50 5.62 2.86 -16.07
C PHE A 50 5.85 1.34 -15.84
N LEU A 51 5.28 0.46 -16.68
CA LEU A 51 5.48 -1.00 -16.65
C LEU A 51 6.70 -1.45 -17.48
N LYS A 52 7.69 -0.58 -17.71
CA LYS A 52 8.82 -0.86 -18.60
C LYS A 52 9.56 -2.14 -18.24
#